data_AF-A0A495KPI7-F1
#
_entry.id   AF-A0A495KPI7-F1
#
_cell.length_a   1.000
_cell.length_b   1.000
_cell.length_c   1.000
_cell.angle_alpha   90.00
_cell.angle_beta   90.00
_cell.angle_gamma   90.00
#
_symmetry.space_group_name_H-M   'P 1'
#
loop_
_entity.id
_entity.type
_entity.pdbx_description
1 polymer ?
#
loop_
_entity_poly.entity_id
_entity_poly.type
_entity_poly.pdbx_seq_one_letter_code
_entity_poly.pdbx_strand_id
1 'polypeptide(L)'
;MKLNYLTQGMVKKSYRCSFLGHRFVETKKINIHFSEYECEICKSQATNDSRGQKITLTSKLKDINETLFYLNLKKQFITKFYFQKKEQ
;
A
#
# COMPACT_ATOMS: atom_id res chain seq x y z
N MET A 1 -13.72 -1.30 37.46
CA MET A 1 -12.98 -0.87 36.25
C MET A 1 -12.27 -2.08 35.65
N LYS A 2 -12.72 -2.58 34.49
CA LYS A 2 -12.00 -3.66 33.77
C LYS A 2 -10.81 -3.04 33.06
N LEU A 3 -9.58 -3.29 33.54
CA LEU A 3 -8.37 -2.90 32.82
C LEU A 3 -8.26 -3.73 31.54
N ASN A 4 -8.10 -3.03 30.42
CA ASN A 4 -8.00 -3.58 29.08
C ASN A 4 -6.65 -4.28 28.88
N TYR A 5 -6.59 -5.59 29.12
CA TYR A 5 -5.42 -6.45 28.86
C TYR A 5 -5.12 -6.68 27.35
N LEU A 6 -5.82 -6.00 26.44
CA LEU A 6 -5.66 -6.15 24.98
C LEU A 6 -4.57 -5.24 24.37
N THR A 7 -3.94 -4.35 25.13
CA THR A 7 -3.06 -3.30 24.59
C THR A 7 -1.57 -3.63 24.61
N GLN A 8 -1.12 -4.66 25.36
CA GLN A 8 0.32 -4.88 25.53
C GLN A 8 1.05 -5.35 24.26
N GLY A 9 0.37 -6.03 23.33
CA GLY A 9 0.98 -6.57 22.11
C GLY A 9 1.14 -5.56 20.96
N MET A 10 0.19 -4.64 20.79
CA MET A 10 0.22 -3.62 19.73
C MET A 10 1.15 -2.46 20.09
N VAL A 11 1.17 -2.09 21.38
CA VAL A 11 1.98 -0.99 21.90
C VAL A 11 3.47 -1.33 21.85
N LYS A 12 3.88 -2.56 22.20
CA LYS A 12 5.28 -3.03 22.09
C LYS A 12 5.86 -3.03 20.67
N LYS A 13 5.04 -3.33 19.66
CA LYS A 13 5.47 -3.37 18.25
C LYS A 13 5.75 -1.97 17.70
N SER A 14 5.05 -0.95 18.20
CA SER A 14 5.24 0.44 17.80
C SER A 14 6.62 0.97 18.18
N TYR A 15 7.06 0.77 19.44
CA TYR A 15 8.34 1.30 19.92
C TYR A 15 9.56 0.70 19.22
N ARG A 16 9.47 -0.57 18.79
CA ARG A 16 10.55 -1.22 18.03
C ARG A 16 10.80 -0.54 16.69
N CYS A 17 9.73 -0.13 16.00
CA CYS A 17 9.84 0.62 14.75
C CYS A 17 10.37 2.05 14.97
N SER A 18 10.06 2.67 16.11
CA SER A 18 10.61 3.98 16.47
C SER A 18 12.12 3.95 16.73
N PHE A 19 12.65 2.85 17.26
CA PHE A 19 14.08 2.71 17.58
C PHE A 19 14.92 2.14 16.41
N LEU A 20 14.40 1.14 15.69
CA LEU A 20 15.13 0.44 14.61
C LEU A 20 14.75 0.91 13.19
N GLY A 21 13.71 1.74 13.08
CA GLY A 21 13.12 2.11 11.80
C GLY A 21 12.03 1.13 11.34
N HIS A 22 11.20 1.59 10.40
CA HIS A 22 10.13 0.79 9.82
C HIS A 22 10.67 -0.14 8.73
N ARG A 23 10.38 -1.43 8.85
CA ARG A 23 10.64 -2.42 7.79
C ARG A 23 9.41 -2.55 6.89
N PHE A 24 9.32 -1.68 5.89
CA PHE A 24 8.26 -1.69 4.89
C PHE A 24 8.47 -2.78 3.84
N VAL A 25 7.45 -3.62 3.63
CA VAL A 25 7.38 -4.60 2.53
C VAL A 25 6.29 -4.19 1.56
N GLU A 26 6.51 -4.41 0.26
CA GLU A 26 5.52 -4.10 -0.78
C GLU A 26 4.35 -5.09 -0.67
N THR A 27 3.13 -4.58 -0.46
CA THR A 27 1.92 -5.41 -0.33
C THR A 27 1.09 -5.41 -1.60
N LYS A 28 1.06 -4.29 -2.33
CA LYS A 28 0.27 -4.15 -3.56
C LYS A 28 0.94 -3.18 -4.53
N LYS A 29 1.16 -3.64 -5.76
CA LYS A 29 1.64 -2.78 -6.85
C LYS A 29 0.46 -2.16 -7.58
N ILE A 30 0.30 -0.85 -7.49
CA ILE A 30 -0.83 -0.13 -8.10
C ILE A 30 -0.58 0.09 -9.59
N ASN A 31 0.59 0.65 -9.91
CA ASN A 31 1.08 0.82 -11.27
C ASN A 31 2.61 0.87 -11.26
N ILE A 32 3.22 1.46 -12.30
CA ILE A 32 4.68 1.59 -12.40
C ILE A 32 5.27 2.61 -11.41
N HIS A 33 4.49 3.59 -10.96
CA HIS A 33 4.93 4.67 -10.07
C HIS A 33 4.45 4.51 -8.63
N PHE A 34 3.29 3.90 -8.43
CA PHE A 34 2.63 3.77 -7.13
C PHE A 34 2.59 2.32 -6.67
N SER A 35 2.94 2.15 -5.40
CA SER A 35 2.90 0.89 -4.67
C SER A 35 2.51 1.15 -3.22
N GLU A 36 1.79 0.20 -2.63
CA GLU A 36 1.45 0.16 -1.22
C GLU A 36 2.43 -0.74 -0.47
N TYR A 37 2.72 -0.34 0.76
CA TYR A 37 3.65 -1.00 1.64
C TYR A 37 3.03 -1.18 3.01
N GLU A 38 3.48 -2.21 3.72
CA GLU A 38 3.11 -2.47 5.10
C GLU A 38 4.37 -2.75 5.91
N CYS A 39 4.46 -2.20 7.13
CA CYS A 39 5.53 -2.54 8.03
C CYS A 39 5.29 -3.93 8.63
N GLU A 40 6.24 -4.86 8.52
CA GLU A 40 6.08 -6.22 9.07
C GLU A 40 5.91 -6.22 10.59
N ILE A 41 6.49 -5.23 11.27
CA ILE A 41 6.58 -5.15 12.72
C ILE A 41 5.35 -4.46 13.31
N CYS A 42 5.09 -3.19 12.95
CA CYS A 42 4.00 -2.40 13.51
C CYS A 42 2.74 -2.35 12.64
N LYS A 43 2.75 -2.98 11.45
CA LYS A 43 1.60 -3.03 10.55
C LYS A 43 1.12 -1.65 10.05
N SER A 44 1.98 -0.64 10.16
CA SER A 44 1.73 0.68 9.56
C SER A 44 1.76 0.59 8.04
N GLN A 45 0.78 1.20 7.38
CA GLN A 45 0.68 1.21 5.93
C GLN A 45 1.26 2.51 5.34
N ALA A 46 1.94 2.38 4.20
CA ALA A 46 2.53 3.49 3.48
C ALA A 46 2.32 3.33 1.97
N THR A 47 2.39 4.43 1.22
CA THR A 47 2.37 4.46 -0.24
C THR A 47 3.49 5.35 -0.74
N ASN A 48 3.89 5.22 -2.01
CA ASN A 48 4.81 6.18 -2.62
C ASN A 48 4.06 7.45 -3.06
N ASP A 49 4.68 8.61 -2.91
CA ASP A 49 4.30 9.88 -3.57
C ASP A 49 4.87 9.92 -5.00
N SER A 50 4.45 10.90 -5.79
CA SER A 50 5.00 11.30 -7.09
C SER A 50 6.53 11.40 -7.16
N ARG A 51 7.19 11.73 -6.03
CA ARG A 51 8.65 11.79 -5.90
C ARG A 51 9.30 10.47 -5.47
N GLY A 52 8.53 9.39 -5.34
CA GLY A 52 9.00 8.08 -4.86
C GLY A 52 9.20 7.99 -3.33
N GLN A 53 8.85 9.03 -2.58
CA GLN A 53 8.96 9.03 -1.12
C GLN A 53 7.82 8.24 -0.48
N LYS A 54 8.12 7.47 0.58
CA LYS A 54 7.10 6.73 1.34
C LYS A 54 6.34 7.68 2.27
N ILE A 55 5.05 7.83 2.02
CA ILE A 55 4.11 8.61 2.83
C ILE A 55 3.09 7.67 3.48
N THR A 56 2.50 8.08 4.60
CA THR A 56 1.47 7.29 5.28
C THR A 56 0.29 7.02 4.37
N LEU A 57 -0.17 5.77 4.32
CA LEU A 57 -1.37 5.40 3.57
C LEU A 57 -2.60 5.82 4.37
N THR A 58 -3.12 7.00 4.05
CA THR A 58 -4.40 7.48 4.60
C THR A 58 -5.57 6.83 3.86
N SER A 59 -6.76 6.80 4.46
CA SER A 59 -7.97 6.25 3.80
C SER A 59 -8.22 6.92 2.43
N LYS A 60 -8.05 8.24 2.35
CA LYS A 60 -8.16 8.99 1.10
C LYS A 60 -7.15 8.52 0.04
N LEU A 61 -5.90 8.30 0.42
CA LEU A 61 -4.88 7.82 -0.51
C LEU A 61 -5.14 6.37 -0.94
N LYS A 62 -5.70 5.56 -0.04
CA LYS A 62 -6.11 4.19 -0.35
C LYS A 62 -7.20 4.16 -1.42
N ASP A 63 -8.23 4.99 -1.30
CA ASP A 63 -9.31 5.08 -2.28
C ASP A 63 -8.78 5.54 -3.66
N ILE A 64 -7.86 6.50 -3.67
CA ILE A 64 -7.18 6.97 -4.88
C ILE A 64 -6.36 5.83 -5.51
N ASN A 65 -5.55 5.14 -4.73
CA ASN A 65 -4.72 4.03 -5.19
C ASN A 65 -5.56 2.88 -5.75
N GLU A 66 -6.68 2.56 -5.11
CA GLU A 66 -7.62 1.54 -5.59
C GLU A 66 -8.24 1.93 -6.93
N THR A 67 -8.68 3.18 -7.07
CA THR A 67 -9.20 3.72 -8.33
C THR A 67 -8.15 3.66 -9.44
N LEU A 68 -6.90 4.07 -9.14
CA LEU A 68 -5.78 4.02 -10.09
C LEU A 68 -5.45 2.58 -10.49
N PHE A 69 -5.50 1.65 -9.56
CA PHE A 69 -5.27 0.22 -9.82
C PHE A 69 -6.31 -0.31 -10.82
N TYR A 70 -7.60 -0.02 -10.59
CA TYR A 70 -8.67 -0.44 -11.49
C TYR A 70 -8.51 0.15 -12.90
N LEU A 71 -8.18 1.44 -13.00
CA LEU A 71 -7.92 2.09 -14.30
C LEU A 71 -6.72 1.47 -15.02
N ASN A 72 -5.64 1.16 -14.29
CA ASN A 72 -4.46 0.50 -14.84
C ASN A 72 -4.79 -0.90 -15.36
N LEU A 73 -5.55 -1.70 -14.60
CA LEU A 73 -6.02 -3.02 -15.02
C LEU A 73 -6.90 -2.92 -16.27
N LYS A 74 -7.85 -1.98 -16.30
CA LYS A 74 -8.72 -1.75 -17.47
C LYS A 74 -7.89 -1.38 -18.70
N LYS A 75 -6.90 -0.49 -18.55
CA LYS A 75 -5.97 -0.13 -19.64
C LYS A 75 -5.20 -1.35 -20.14
N GLN A 76 -4.65 -2.16 -19.24
CA GLN A 76 -3.90 -3.37 -19.61
C GLN A 76 -4.80 -4.38 -20.33
N PHE A 77 -6.02 -4.58 -19.85
CA PHE A 77 -7.00 -5.46 -20.49
C PHE A 77 -7.32 -4.98 -21.92
N ILE A 78 -7.66 -3.70 -22.09
CA ILE A 78 -7.96 -3.15 -23.41
C ILE A 78 -6.75 -3.29 -24.34
N THR A 79 -5.56 -2.93 -23.86
CA THR A 79 -4.31 -3.00 -24.63
C THR A 79 -4.05 -4.43 -25.11
N LYS A 80 -4.18 -5.42 -24.22
CA LYS A 80 -3.90 -6.82 -24.54
C LYS A 80 -4.97 -7.47 -25.41
N PHE A 81 -6.26 -7.19 -25.18
CA PHE A 81 -7.33 -7.97 -25.81
C PHE A 81 -8.01 -7.28 -26.99
N TYR A 82 -8.12 -5.95 -26.99
CA TYR A 82 -8.80 -5.23 -28.07
C TYR A 82 -7.85 -4.88 -29.22
N PHE A 83 -6.66 -4.37 -28.91
CA PHE A 83 -5.72 -3.96 -29.96
C PHE A 83 -5.00 -5.15 -30.59
N GLN A 84 -4.65 -6.18 -29.81
CA GLN A 84 -4.00 -7.39 -30.33
C GLN A 84 -4.88 -8.16 -31.33
N LYS A 85 -6.22 -8.07 -31.22
CA LYS A 85 -7.18 -8.66 -32.17
C LYS A 85 -7.41 -7.82 -33.43
N LYS A 86 -7.02 -6.55 -33.45
CA LYS A 86 -7.23 -5.66 -34.60
C LYS A 86 -6.09 -5.77 -35.63
N GLU A 87 -4.93 -6.27 -35.22
CA GLU A 87 -3.76 -6.49 -36.07
C GLU A 87 -3.63 -7.93 -36.60
N GLN A 88 -4.56 -8.83 -36.23
CA GLN A 88 -4.72 -10.17 -36.79
C GLN A 88 -5.90 -10.20 -37.75
#